data_AF-A0A957C4E3-F1
#
_entry.id   AF-A0A957C4E3-F1
#
_cell.length_a   1.000
_cell.length_b   1.000
_cell.length_c   1.000
_cell.angle_alpha   90.00
_cell.angle_beta   90.00
_cell.angle_gamma   90.00
#
_symmetry.space_group_name_H-M   'P 1'
#
loop_
_entity.id
_entity.type
_entity.pdbx_description
1 polymer ?
#
loop_
_entity_poly.entity_id
_entity_poly.type
_entity_poly.pdbx_seq_one_letter_code
_entity_poly.pdbx_strand_id
1 'polypeptide(L)'
;MADLNRTDLELRYELFDRFATKDQTAYYYKSVEQNQRDARRIRRIRATLALLTGASAAIAAYMSQLPCAIDGSCQLMITILLVLSVALPAAGGFFTSLADLYQWERLVQIYENARRNLKSADALSPAPDDTDPDYIHNLYAYIEGTLQVMSDETAQWGQAIREPKATEKTIKDAQARVDRLLQQNQPQEPPTPEEE
;
A
#
# COMPACT_ATOMS: atom_id res chain seq x y z
N MET A 1 -13.44 42.88 12.89
CA MET A 1 -13.74 41.91 11.83
C MET A 1 -14.59 42.67 10.82
N ALA A 2 -14.24 42.67 9.53
CA ALA A 2 -15.14 43.25 8.54
C ALA A 2 -16.49 42.53 8.64
N ASP A 3 -17.61 43.25 8.62
CA ASP A 3 -18.93 42.63 8.60
C ASP A 3 -19.04 41.78 7.33
N LEU A 4 -18.93 40.46 7.50
CA LEU A 4 -19.09 39.51 6.42
C LEU A 4 -20.58 39.45 6.09
N ASN A 5 -20.94 39.94 4.92
CA ASN A 5 -22.31 39.82 4.41
C ASN A 5 -22.67 38.35 4.23
N ARG A 6 -23.90 37.95 4.59
CA ARG A 6 -24.43 36.59 4.44
C ARG A 6 -24.18 36.01 3.05
N THR A 7 -24.38 36.82 2.01
CA THR A 7 -24.13 36.41 0.62
C THR A 7 -22.66 36.05 0.34
N ASP A 8 -21.70 36.70 1.00
CA ASP A 8 -20.28 36.37 0.86
C ASP A 8 -19.95 35.04 1.56
N LEU A 9 -20.56 34.79 2.72
CA LEU A 9 -20.41 33.52 3.43
C LEU A 9 -21.00 32.34 2.65
N GLU A 10 -22.17 32.53 2.03
CA GLU A 10 -22.80 31.54 1.15
C GLU A 10 -21.93 31.23 -0.07
N LEU A 11 -21.37 32.26 -0.71
CA LEU A 11 -20.46 32.06 -1.85
C LEU A 11 -19.19 31.31 -1.44
N ARG A 12 -18.61 31.63 -0.27
CA ARG A 12 -17.44 30.91 0.26
C ARG A 12 -17.77 29.45 0.58
N TYR A 13 -18.93 29.21 1.18
CA TYR A 13 -19.42 27.85 1.41
C TYR A 13 -19.55 27.09 0.10
N GLU A 14 -20.20 27.64 -0.92
CA GLU A 14 -20.41 26.95 -2.20
C GLU A 14 -19.07 26.63 -2.90
N LEU A 15 -18.13 27.58 -2.89
CA LEU A 15 -16.79 27.38 -3.44
C LEU A 15 -16.05 26.27 -2.69
N PHE A 16 -16.05 26.32 -1.36
CA PHE A 16 -15.38 25.32 -0.54
C PHE A 16 -16.01 23.94 -0.72
N ASP A 17 -17.34 23.83 -0.63
CA ASP A 17 -18.07 22.57 -0.81
C ASP A 17 -17.79 21.93 -2.17
N ARG A 18 -17.80 22.74 -3.25
CA ARG A 18 -17.54 22.25 -4.60
C ARG A 18 -16.12 21.69 -4.75
N PHE A 19 -15.10 22.44 -4.32
CA PHE A 19 -13.70 22.10 -4.61
C PHE A 19 -13.02 21.29 -3.52
N ALA A 20 -13.35 21.50 -2.26
CA ALA A 20 -12.77 20.75 -1.15
C ALA A 20 -13.55 19.45 -0.90
N THR A 21 -14.87 19.50 -0.81
CA THR A 21 -15.65 18.36 -0.32
C THR A 21 -16.10 17.44 -1.47
N LYS A 22 -16.79 17.99 -2.47
CA LYS A 22 -17.35 17.20 -3.58
C LYS A 22 -16.27 16.62 -4.48
N ASP A 23 -15.26 17.41 -4.84
CA ASP A 23 -14.15 16.94 -5.67
C ASP A 23 -13.34 15.85 -4.96
N GLN A 24 -12.99 16.05 -3.68
CA GLN A 24 -12.27 15.02 -2.91
C GLN A 24 -13.11 13.76 -2.69
N THR A 25 -14.40 13.90 -2.42
CA THR A 25 -15.30 12.73 -2.32
C THR A 25 -15.30 11.94 -3.63
N ALA A 26 -15.44 12.62 -4.77
CA ALA A 26 -15.41 11.97 -6.09
C ALA A 26 -14.07 11.29 -6.37
N TYR A 27 -12.97 11.95 -6.02
CA TYR A 27 -11.62 11.39 -6.08
C TYR A 27 -11.51 10.10 -5.24
N TYR A 28 -11.91 10.13 -3.96
CA TYR A 28 -11.85 8.96 -3.09
C TYR A 28 -12.69 7.79 -3.62
N TYR A 29 -13.89 8.05 -4.14
CA TYR A 29 -14.71 7.00 -4.77
C TYR A 29 -13.97 6.31 -5.92
N LYS A 30 -13.42 7.11 -6.84
CA LYS A 30 -12.66 6.61 -7.99
C LYS A 30 -11.41 5.84 -7.56
N SER A 31 -10.66 6.37 -6.60
CA SER A 31 -9.43 5.77 -6.08
C SER A 31 -9.69 4.44 -5.38
N VAL A 32 -10.76 4.33 -4.58
CA VAL A 32 -11.17 3.05 -3.96
C VAL A 32 -11.49 2.01 -5.04
N GLU A 33 -12.32 2.37 -6.02
CA GLU A 33 -12.72 1.43 -7.07
C GLU A 33 -11.53 0.95 -7.92
N GLN A 34 -10.62 1.86 -8.25
CA GLN A 34 -9.41 1.53 -9.01
C GLN A 34 -8.50 0.58 -8.21
N ASN A 35 -8.18 0.91 -6.95
CA ASN A 35 -7.34 0.07 -6.11
C ASN A 35 -7.97 -1.32 -5.85
N GLN A 36 -9.29 -1.40 -5.64
CA GLN A 36 -9.99 -2.68 -5.51
C GLN A 36 -9.96 -3.51 -6.81
N ARG A 37 -10.04 -2.88 -7.98
CA ARG A 37 -9.90 -3.57 -9.27
C ARG A 37 -8.49 -4.13 -9.45
N ASP A 38 -7.47 -3.36 -9.12
CA ASP A 38 -6.08 -3.78 -9.28
C ASP A 38 -5.69 -4.87 -8.27
N ALA A 39 -6.13 -4.76 -7.02
CA ALA A 39 -5.99 -5.82 -6.03
C ALA A 39 -6.63 -7.14 -6.51
N ARG A 40 -7.84 -7.07 -7.09
CA ARG A 40 -8.51 -8.25 -7.68
C ARG A 40 -7.75 -8.84 -8.85
N ARG A 41 -7.17 -8.02 -9.74
CA ARG A 41 -6.35 -8.49 -10.87
C ARG A 41 -5.14 -9.28 -10.37
N ILE A 42 -4.44 -8.77 -9.36
CA ILE A 42 -3.23 -9.43 -8.85
C ILE A 42 -3.56 -10.71 -8.09
N ARG A 43 -4.67 -10.75 -7.33
CA ARG A 43 -5.17 -12.01 -6.75
C ARG A 43 -5.51 -13.04 -7.82
N ARG A 44 -6.15 -12.64 -8.93
CA ARG A 44 -6.43 -13.52 -10.06
C ARG A 44 -5.15 -14.06 -10.69
N ILE A 45 -4.16 -13.21 -10.97
CA ILE A 45 -2.88 -13.62 -11.54
C ILE A 45 -2.19 -14.66 -10.63
N ARG A 46 -2.12 -14.39 -9.32
CA ARG A 46 -1.55 -15.35 -8.35
C ARG A 46 -2.30 -16.68 -8.33
N ALA A 47 -3.64 -16.64 -8.31
CA ALA A 47 -4.45 -17.85 -8.36
C ALA A 47 -4.22 -18.64 -9.65
N THR A 48 -4.11 -17.97 -10.81
CA THR A 48 -3.83 -18.63 -12.08
C THR A 48 -2.44 -19.25 -12.11
N LEU A 49 -1.43 -18.57 -11.57
CA LEU A 49 -0.07 -19.11 -11.49
C LEU A 49 0.00 -20.33 -10.55
N ALA A 50 -0.69 -20.28 -9.41
CA ALA A 50 -0.78 -21.42 -8.49
C ALA A 50 -1.50 -22.62 -9.11
N LEU A 51 -2.60 -22.38 -9.83
CA LEU A 51 -3.33 -23.43 -10.56
C LEU A 51 -2.44 -24.07 -11.63
N LEU A 52 -1.77 -23.26 -12.45
CA LEU A 52 -0.88 -23.76 -13.50
C LEU A 52 0.29 -24.54 -12.92
N THR A 53 0.87 -24.08 -11.80
CA THR A 53 1.91 -24.82 -11.07
C THR A 53 1.43 -26.21 -10.68
N GLY A 54 0.28 -26.29 -10.00
CA GLY A 54 -0.28 -27.56 -9.53
C GLY A 54 -0.64 -28.49 -10.69
N ALA A 55 -1.24 -27.95 -11.75
CA ALA A 55 -1.58 -28.71 -12.95
C ALA A 55 -0.32 -29.25 -13.65
N SER A 56 0.71 -28.41 -13.83
CA SER A 56 1.97 -28.83 -14.45
C SER A 56 2.65 -29.94 -13.63
N ALA A 57 2.71 -29.80 -12.31
CA ALA A 57 3.29 -30.83 -11.44
C ALA A 57 2.50 -32.14 -11.49
N ALA A 58 1.17 -32.08 -11.43
CA ALA A 58 0.31 -33.27 -11.50
C ALA A 58 0.43 -34.00 -12.85
N ILE A 59 0.43 -33.26 -13.97
CA ILE A 59 0.58 -33.85 -15.30
C ILE A 59 1.97 -34.46 -15.46
N ALA A 60 3.03 -33.78 -15.04
CA ALA A 60 4.39 -34.32 -15.09
C ALA A 60 4.51 -35.63 -14.30
N ALA A 61 3.93 -35.68 -13.10
CA ALA A 61 3.93 -36.87 -12.25
C ALA A 61 3.08 -38.02 -12.82
N TYR A 62 1.98 -37.72 -13.50
CA TYR A 62 1.18 -38.73 -14.19
C TYR A 62 1.93 -39.29 -15.41
N MET A 63 2.53 -38.41 -16.20
CA MET A 63 3.27 -38.78 -17.41
C MET A 63 4.51 -39.62 -17.14
N SER A 64 5.19 -39.41 -16.01
CA SER A 64 6.34 -40.22 -15.63
C SER A 64 5.99 -41.68 -15.30
N GLN A 65 4.70 -41.98 -15.08
CA GLN A 65 4.20 -43.34 -14.86
C GLN A 65 3.83 -44.06 -16.16
N LEU A 66 3.74 -43.33 -17.28
CA LEU A 66 3.35 -43.92 -18.56
C LEU A 66 4.56 -44.57 -19.26
N PRO A 67 4.34 -45.63 -20.07
CA PRO A 67 5.41 -46.26 -20.84
C PRO A 67 6.12 -45.32 -21.83
N CYS A 68 5.50 -44.19 -22.19
CA CYS A 68 6.13 -43.19 -23.06
C CYS A 68 7.29 -42.44 -22.40
N ALA A 69 7.49 -42.52 -21.08
CA ALA A 69 8.52 -41.73 -20.39
C ALA A 69 9.95 -41.94 -20.93
N ILE A 70 10.19 -43.05 -21.63
CA ILE A 70 11.48 -43.42 -22.25
C ILE A 70 11.60 -42.85 -23.68
N ASP A 71 10.49 -42.43 -24.30
CA ASP A 71 10.50 -41.75 -25.59
C ASP A 71 10.93 -40.28 -25.43
N GLY A 72 11.80 -39.80 -26.33
CA GLY A 72 12.41 -38.48 -26.24
C GLY A 72 11.39 -37.34 -26.26
N SER A 73 10.26 -37.52 -26.96
CA SER A 73 9.18 -36.54 -27.03
C SER A 73 8.46 -36.37 -25.68
N CYS A 74 8.13 -37.47 -25.01
CA CYS A 74 7.44 -37.51 -23.72
C CYS A 74 8.39 -37.04 -22.60
N GLN A 75 9.69 -37.38 -22.66
CA GLN A 75 10.71 -36.86 -21.76
C GLN A 75 10.89 -35.34 -21.86
N LEU A 76 10.88 -34.77 -23.07
CA LEU A 76 10.95 -33.32 -23.27
C LEU A 76 9.75 -32.61 -22.63
N MET A 77 8.53 -33.15 -22.81
CA MET A 77 7.32 -32.58 -22.21
C MET A 77 7.34 -32.63 -20.68
N ILE A 78 7.77 -33.74 -20.08
CA ILE A 78 7.96 -33.87 -18.63
C ILE A 78 8.96 -32.81 -18.13
N THR A 79 10.07 -32.61 -18.84
CA THR A 79 11.09 -31.61 -18.48
C THR A 79 10.53 -30.19 -18.51
N ILE A 80 9.76 -29.83 -19.54
CA ILE A 80 9.12 -28.51 -19.65
C ILE A 80 8.12 -28.30 -18.49
N LEU A 81 7.28 -29.29 -18.19
CA LEU A 81 6.30 -29.20 -17.10
C LEU A 81 6.98 -29.07 -15.74
N LEU A 82 8.10 -29.77 -15.53
CA LEU A 82 8.91 -29.62 -14.31
C LEU A 82 9.51 -28.22 -14.20
N VAL A 83 10.08 -27.67 -15.28
CA VAL A 83 10.59 -26.29 -15.28
C VAL A 83 9.48 -25.28 -14.97
N LEU A 84 8.30 -25.43 -15.59
CA LEU A 84 7.15 -24.58 -15.29
C LEU A 84 6.72 -24.69 -13.82
N SER A 85 6.73 -25.90 -13.23
CA SER A 85 6.38 -26.09 -11.83
C SER A 85 7.30 -25.35 -10.85
N VAL A 86 8.53 -25.04 -11.24
CA VAL A 86 9.48 -24.27 -10.43
C VAL A 86 9.44 -22.77 -10.77
N ALA A 87 9.29 -22.42 -12.05
CA ALA A 87 9.31 -21.03 -12.51
C ALA A 87 8.03 -20.27 -12.12
N LEU A 88 6.86 -20.91 -12.20
CA LEU A 88 5.57 -20.27 -11.93
C LEU A 88 5.41 -19.80 -10.46
N PRO A 89 5.82 -20.57 -9.43
CA PRO A 89 5.87 -20.07 -8.06
C PRO A 89 6.76 -18.85 -7.87
N ALA A 90 7.93 -18.81 -8.53
CA ALA A 90 8.83 -17.66 -8.46
C ALA A 90 8.19 -16.39 -9.04
N ALA A 91 7.52 -16.53 -10.19
CA ALA A 91 6.73 -15.44 -10.76
C ALA A 91 5.57 -15.02 -9.84
N GLY A 92 4.90 -15.97 -9.18
CA GLY A 92 3.87 -15.70 -8.17
C GLY A 92 4.40 -14.92 -6.96
N GLY A 93 5.64 -15.22 -6.54
CA GLY A 93 6.37 -14.50 -5.50
C GLY A 93 6.59 -13.03 -5.88
N PHE A 94 7.03 -12.77 -7.11
CA PHE A 94 7.21 -11.39 -7.61
C PHE A 94 5.92 -10.56 -7.54
N PHE A 95 4.78 -11.12 -7.96
CA PHE A 95 3.49 -10.42 -7.86
C PHE A 95 3.03 -10.22 -6.41
N THR A 96 3.46 -11.08 -5.49
CA THR A 96 3.20 -10.88 -4.05
C THR A 96 4.03 -9.70 -3.54
N SER A 97 5.31 -9.60 -3.90
CA SER A 97 6.13 -8.45 -3.55
C SER A 97 5.61 -7.14 -4.14
N LEU A 98 5.10 -7.16 -5.38
CA LEU A 98 4.41 -5.99 -5.96
C LEU A 98 3.17 -5.62 -5.15
N ALA A 99 2.38 -6.60 -4.69
CA ALA A 99 1.22 -6.34 -3.85
C ALA A 99 1.59 -5.70 -2.52
N ASP A 100 2.69 -6.17 -1.92
CA ASP A 100 3.20 -5.64 -0.66
C ASP A 100 3.81 -4.24 -0.83
N LEU A 101 4.40 -3.96 -1.99
CA LEU A 101 4.94 -2.64 -2.32
C LEU A 101 3.83 -1.60 -2.52
N TYR A 102 2.80 -1.94 -3.31
CA TYR A 102 1.72 -1.00 -3.61
C TYR A 102 0.64 -0.93 -2.53
N GLN A 103 0.55 -1.92 -1.65
CA GLN A 103 -0.37 -1.96 -0.50
C GLN A 103 -1.83 -1.57 -0.85
N TRP A 104 -2.36 -2.03 -1.99
CA TRP A 104 -3.68 -1.58 -2.49
C TRP A 104 -4.80 -1.69 -1.46
N GLU A 105 -4.78 -2.73 -0.61
CA GLU A 105 -5.77 -2.93 0.45
C GLU A 105 -5.72 -1.82 1.52
N ARG A 106 -4.51 -1.39 1.88
CA ARG A 106 -4.30 -0.28 2.81
C ARG A 106 -4.78 1.02 2.20
N LEU A 107 -4.49 1.26 0.92
CA LEU A 107 -4.95 2.47 0.23
C LEU A 107 -6.48 2.55 0.19
N VAL A 108 -7.14 1.43 -0.08
CA VAL A 108 -8.61 1.32 0.00
C VAL A 108 -9.12 1.71 1.39
N GLN A 109 -8.50 1.19 2.44
CA GLN A 109 -8.90 1.53 3.82
C GLN A 109 -8.72 3.01 4.15
N ILE A 110 -7.59 3.62 3.76
CA ILE A 110 -7.32 5.04 3.97
C ILE A 110 -8.40 5.89 3.30
N TYR A 111 -8.67 5.66 2.01
CA TYR A 111 -9.67 6.43 1.27
C TYR A 111 -11.10 6.17 1.74
N GLU A 112 -11.45 4.94 2.12
CA GLU A 112 -12.78 4.64 2.67
C GLU A 112 -13.00 5.31 4.02
N ASN A 113 -11.96 5.38 4.87
CA ASN A 113 -12.00 6.10 6.14
C ASN A 113 -12.13 7.61 5.91
N ALA A 114 -11.28 8.19 5.05
CA ALA A 114 -11.34 9.60 4.70
C ALA A 114 -12.72 9.98 4.15
N ARG A 115 -13.27 9.19 3.22
CA ARG A 115 -14.62 9.40 2.67
C ARG A 115 -15.71 9.34 3.75
N ARG A 116 -15.62 8.41 4.70
CA ARG A 116 -16.61 8.31 5.80
C ARG A 116 -16.52 9.51 6.73
N ASN A 117 -15.30 9.94 7.08
CA ASN A 117 -15.10 11.10 7.94
C ASN A 117 -15.51 12.40 7.24
N LEU A 118 -15.30 12.50 5.92
CA LEU A 118 -15.75 13.64 5.13
C LEU A 118 -17.27 13.74 5.10
N LYS A 119 -18.00 12.62 5.04
CA LYS A 119 -19.46 12.61 5.23
C LYS A 119 -19.89 13.04 6.63
N SER A 120 -19.11 12.71 7.65
CA SER A 120 -19.37 13.19 9.02
C SER A 120 -19.12 14.69 9.15
N ALA A 121 -18.09 15.23 8.49
CA ALA A 121 -17.84 16.67 8.43
C ALA A 121 -18.94 17.40 7.65
N ASP A 122 -19.38 16.85 6.52
CA ASP A 122 -20.47 17.37 5.69
C ASP A 122 -21.82 17.46 6.43
N ALA A 123 -22.04 16.61 7.43
CA ALA A 123 -23.21 16.70 8.30
C ALA A 123 -23.22 17.96 9.20
N LEU A 124 -22.09 18.68 9.30
CA LEU A 124 -21.97 19.97 9.99
C LEU A 124 -22.10 21.17 9.02
N SER A 125 -22.41 20.91 7.74
CA SER A 125 -22.61 21.99 6.77
C SER A 125 -23.74 22.93 7.23
N PRO A 126 -23.56 24.25 7.03
CA PRO A 126 -24.55 25.23 7.48
C PRO A 126 -25.84 25.11 6.66
N ALA A 127 -26.98 25.25 7.34
CA ALA A 127 -28.29 25.20 6.71
C ALA A 127 -28.70 26.61 6.20
N PRO A 128 -29.47 26.70 5.09
CA PRO A 128 -29.89 28.00 4.55
C PRO A 128 -30.78 28.79 5.52
N ASP A 129 -31.45 28.13 6.45
CA ASP A 129 -32.30 28.71 7.50
C ASP A 129 -31.57 28.99 8.82
N ASP A 130 -30.26 28.70 8.92
CA ASP A 130 -29.46 29.04 10.10
C ASP A 130 -29.39 30.56 10.31
N THR A 131 -29.49 30.99 11.58
CA THR A 131 -29.23 32.38 11.95
C THR A 131 -27.80 32.77 11.58
N ASP A 132 -27.53 34.04 11.30
CA ASP A 132 -26.17 34.49 10.91
C ASP A 132 -25.04 34.00 11.85
N PRO A 133 -25.16 34.07 13.19
CA PRO A 133 -24.11 33.54 14.06
C PRO A 133 -23.98 32.01 13.98
N ASP A 134 -25.09 31.27 13.86
CA ASP A 134 -25.07 29.81 13.76
C ASP A 134 -24.46 29.36 12.42
N TYR A 135 -24.81 30.04 11.32
CA TYR A 135 -24.27 29.79 10.00
C TYR A 135 -22.76 29.96 9.97
N ILE A 136 -22.24 31.03 10.57
CA ILE A 136 -20.80 31.27 10.67
C ILE A 136 -20.13 30.14 11.48
N HIS A 137 -20.71 29.75 12.60
CA HIS A 137 -20.17 28.68 13.44
C HIS A 137 -20.14 27.33 12.72
N ASN A 138 -21.26 26.94 12.10
CA ASN A 138 -21.38 25.71 11.33
C ASN A 138 -20.45 25.70 10.12
N LEU A 139 -20.32 26.84 9.41
CA LEU A 139 -19.38 26.97 8.30
C LEU A 139 -17.93 26.74 8.75
N TYR A 140 -17.50 27.32 9.87
CA TYR A 140 -16.16 27.08 10.41
C TYR A 140 -15.97 25.63 10.85
N ALA A 141 -16.95 25.03 11.52
CA ALA A 141 -16.89 23.64 11.95
C ALA A 141 -16.80 22.67 10.75
N TYR A 142 -17.57 22.92 9.70
CA TYR A 142 -17.54 22.17 8.45
C TYR A 142 -16.19 22.28 7.74
N ILE A 143 -15.66 23.50 7.58
CA ILE A 143 -14.37 23.75 6.94
C ILE A 143 -13.25 23.06 7.73
N GLU A 144 -13.19 23.28 9.04
CA GLU A 144 -12.15 22.70 9.90
C GLU A 144 -12.23 21.17 9.90
N GLY A 145 -13.44 20.60 10.03
CA GLY A 145 -13.65 19.16 9.96
C GLY A 145 -13.20 18.57 8.63
N THR A 146 -13.50 19.25 7.51
CA THR A 146 -13.08 18.83 6.18
C THR A 146 -11.57 18.88 6.00
N LEU A 147 -10.92 19.98 6.42
CA LEU A 147 -9.46 20.14 6.33
C LEU A 147 -8.73 19.15 7.25
N GLN A 148 -9.26 18.88 8.44
CA GLN A 148 -8.71 17.89 9.35
C GLN A 148 -8.73 16.49 8.72
N VAL A 149 -9.81 16.11 8.02
CA VAL A 149 -9.87 14.83 7.30
C VAL A 149 -8.77 14.71 6.23
N MET A 150 -8.53 15.78 5.46
CA MET A 150 -7.46 15.80 4.45
C MET A 150 -6.07 15.74 5.08
N SER A 151 -5.88 16.43 6.21
CA SER A 151 -4.64 16.40 7.00
C SER A 151 -4.35 14.99 7.54
N ASP A 152 -5.36 14.35 8.13
CA ASP A 152 -5.25 12.99 8.68
C ASP A 152 -5.02 11.95 7.58
N GLU A 153 -5.64 12.12 6.42
CA GLU A 153 -5.36 11.29 5.25
C GLU A 153 -3.89 11.44 4.83
N THR A 154 -3.41 12.67 4.65
CA THR A 154 -2.02 12.97 4.27
C THR A 154 -1.02 12.40 5.29
N ALA A 155 -1.34 12.48 6.57
CA ALA A 155 -0.52 11.87 7.63
C ALA A 155 -0.47 10.34 7.51
N GLN A 156 -1.59 9.69 7.18
CA GLN A 156 -1.62 8.24 6.94
C GLN A 156 -0.78 7.82 5.73
N TRP A 157 -0.73 8.64 4.67
CA TRP A 157 0.19 8.45 3.55
C TRP A 157 1.65 8.52 3.99
N GLY A 158 2.01 9.50 4.84
CA GLY A 158 3.36 9.61 5.40
C GLY A 158 3.78 8.37 6.20
N GLN A 159 2.83 7.73 6.90
CA GLN A 159 3.07 6.46 7.58
C GLN A 159 3.12 5.25 6.63
N ALA A 160 2.59 5.36 5.42
CA ALA A 160 2.65 4.30 4.41
C ALA A 160 4.02 4.22 3.74
N ILE A 161 4.74 5.35 3.66
CA ILE A 161 6.05 5.45 3.00
C ILE A 161 7.21 5.04 3.92
N ARG A 162 6.98 4.83 5.22
CA ARG A 162 8.05 4.38 6.13
C ARG A 162 8.67 3.07 5.63
N GLU A 163 10.01 3.06 5.54
CA GLU A 163 10.78 1.93 5.02
C GLU A 163 10.35 0.61 5.67
N PRO A 164 10.23 -0.48 4.89
CA PRO A 164 9.92 -1.79 5.44
C PRO A 164 10.92 -2.12 6.55
N LYS A 165 10.44 -2.63 7.69
CA LYS A 165 11.31 -3.10 8.80
C LYS A 165 12.36 -4.12 8.34
N ALA A 166 12.12 -4.81 7.22
CA ALA A 166 13.08 -5.70 6.58
C ALA A 166 14.30 -4.95 6.03
N THR A 167 14.13 -3.76 5.46
CA THR A 167 15.21 -2.90 4.98
C THR A 167 16.01 -2.36 6.16
N GLU A 168 15.33 -1.85 7.19
CA GLU A 168 15.98 -1.39 8.43
C GLU A 168 16.78 -2.50 9.11
N LYS A 169 16.21 -3.71 9.19
CA LYS A 169 16.92 -4.90 9.69
C LYS A 169 18.12 -5.25 8.81
N THR A 170 17.99 -5.21 7.49
CA THR A 170 19.10 -5.53 6.57
C THR A 170 20.23 -4.52 6.69
N ILE A 171 19.91 -3.23 6.83
CA ILE A 171 20.89 -2.16 7.08
C ILE A 171 21.59 -2.42 8.43
N LYS A 172 20.83 -2.74 9.48
CA LYS A 172 21.38 -3.01 10.80
C LYS A 172 22.27 -4.26 10.82
N ASP A 173 21.86 -5.33 10.14
CA ASP A 173 22.63 -6.57 10.00
C ASP A 173 23.92 -6.33 9.18
N ALA A 174 23.86 -5.49 8.15
CA ALA A 174 25.02 -5.07 7.37
C ALA A 174 25.99 -4.20 8.20
N GLN A 175 25.48 -3.22 8.96
CA GLN A 175 26.27 -2.40 9.89
C GLN A 175 26.97 -3.29 10.93
N ALA A 176 26.24 -4.19 11.59
CA ALA A 176 26.81 -5.13 12.56
C ALA A 176 27.85 -6.08 11.95
N ARG A 177 27.80 -6.33 10.65
CA ARG A 177 28.83 -7.11 9.95
C ARG A 177 30.09 -6.28 9.71
N VAL A 178 29.95 -5.01 9.30
CA VAL A 178 31.07 -4.09 9.12
C VAL A 178 31.78 -3.84 10.46
N ASP A 179 31.04 -3.60 11.53
CA ASP A 179 31.60 -3.34 12.87
C ASP A 179 32.44 -4.51 13.39
N ARG A 180 31.99 -5.75 13.17
CA ARG A 180 32.75 -6.96 13.49
C ARG A 180 34.06 -7.06 12.71
N LEU A 181 34.03 -6.71 11.43
CA LEU A 181 35.24 -6.71 10.60
C LEU A 181 36.22 -5.61 11.01
N LEU A 182 35.73 -4.45 11.43
CA LEU A 182 36.58 -3.38 11.94
C LEU A 182 37.23 -3.76 13.28
N GLN A 183 36.51 -4.39 14.21
CA GLN A 183 37.07 -4.89 15.47
C GLN A 183 38.13 -5.96 15.25
N GLN A 184 37.93 -6.88 14.30
CA GLN A 184 38.91 -7.92 13.99
C GLN A 184 40.19 -7.37 13.35
N ASN A 185 40.11 -6.23 12.67
CA ASN A 185 41.25 -5.58 12.01
C ASN A 185 41.90 -4.47 12.86
N GLN A 186 41.44 -4.23 14.10
CA GLN A 186 42.16 -3.33 14.99
C GLN A 186 43.52 -3.98 15.33
N PRO A 187 44.65 -3.30 15.08
CA PRO A 187 45.96 -3.80 15.47
C PRO A 187 45.93 -4.09 16.97
N GLN A 188 46.30 -5.31 17.36
CA GLN A 188 46.58 -5.59 18.76
C GLN A 188 47.63 -4.59 19.21
N GLU A 189 47.26 -3.70 20.14
CA GLU A 189 48.19 -2.79 20.76
C GLU A 189 49.29 -3.65 21.37
N PRO A 190 50.57 -3.45 21.00
CA PRO A 190 51.64 -4.27 21.51
C PRO A 190 51.61 -4.23 23.03
N PRO A 191 51.82 -5.37 23.72
CA PRO A 191 51.75 -5.41 25.17
C PRO A 191 52.68 -4.34 25.73
N THR A 192 52.11 -3.45 26.55
CA THR A 192 52.88 -2.40 27.22
C THR A 192 53.95 -3.11 28.04
N PRO A 193 55.25 -2.84 27.82
CA PRO A 193 56.30 -3.50 28.59
C PRO A 193 56.06 -3.18 30.07
N GLU A 194 55.91 -4.22 30.88
CA GLU A 194 55.85 -4.10 32.33
C GLU A 194 57.19 -3.48 32.79
N GLU A 195 57.13 -2.30 33.40
CA GLU A 195 58.29 -1.66 34.01
C GLU A 195 58.77 -2.53 35.19
N GLU A 196 59.93 -3.18 35.01
CA GLU A 196 60.69 -3.87 36.08
C GLU A 196 61.30 -2.88 37.09
#